data_AF-A0A923GDS9-F1
#
_entry.id   AF-A0A923GDS9-F1
#
_cell.length_a   1.000
_cell.length_b   1.000
_cell.length_c   1.000
_cell.angle_alpha   90.00
_cell.angle_beta   90.00
_cell.angle_gamma   90.00
#
_symmetry.space_group_name_H-M   'P 1'
#
loop_
_entity.id
_entity.type
_entity.pdbx_description
1 polymer ?
#
loop_
_entity_poly.entity_id
_entity_poly.type
_entity_poly.pdbx_seq_one_letter_code
_entity_poly.pdbx_strand_id
1 'polypeptide(L)'
;AMAWEAWPALCTGAVLHLPPASIGGEHVDELLDWWLEQPLQVSFLPTPVAEQALRRARQHPTLRTLLVGGDRLRQFDRDPGFALVNNYGPTETTVVATSGQLQPGGALHIGKPTANTRVYVLDEQRQPVPVGVTGELYIGGAQVARGYFNRPELTAERFVDDPFNGGRMYRTGDLVRWNADGTLDYQGRNDDQVKIRGVRVELGEIEAALKAQPGIADAVVLVRDERLLAWFTETAAVDLDTLRQGLQASLPGHLIPQAFIRLSELPLTSHGKLDRKALPDPDPAALAGQAYVAPIGATEEAMSAIWAEVLGIEQVGRHDNFFELGGHSLLAVSLTARLRQAGLQADVRTLFGQPTVAALAATLGHGRQVEVPANR
;
A
#
# COMPACT_ATOMS: atom_id res chain seq x y z
N ALA A 1 -0.88 -12.78 -0.07
CA ALA A 1 0.38 -13.40 -0.52
C ALA A 1 0.70 -14.70 0.23
N MET A 2 0.67 -14.74 1.57
CA MET A 2 1.10 -15.91 2.37
C MET A 2 0.67 -17.29 1.85
N ALA A 3 -0.61 -17.46 1.46
CA ALA A 3 -1.09 -18.74 0.90
C ALA A 3 -0.28 -19.22 -0.31
N TRP A 4 0.21 -18.31 -1.15
CA TRP A 4 1.02 -18.59 -2.34
C TRP A 4 2.47 -18.93 -2.01
N GLU A 5 2.98 -18.53 -0.84
CA GLU A 5 4.32 -18.89 -0.38
C GLU A 5 4.30 -20.21 0.39
N ALA A 6 3.31 -20.38 1.27
CA ALA A 6 3.23 -21.54 2.16
C ALA A 6 2.79 -22.81 1.43
N TRP A 7 1.67 -22.78 0.69
CA TRP A 7 1.09 -24.01 0.14
C TRP A 7 1.94 -24.68 -0.93
N PRO A 8 2.51 -23.97 -1.93
CA PRO A 8 3.38 -24.62 -2.91
C PRO A 8 4.60 -25.27 -2.26
N ALA A 9 5.20 -24.62 -1.25
CA ALA A 9 6.35 -25.19 -0.54
C ALA A 9 5.98 -26.46 0.24
N LEU A 10 4.93 -26.39 1.05
CA LEU A 10 4.49 -27.51 1.90
C LEU A 10 3.95 -28.70 1.09
N CYS A 11 3.32 -28.44 -0.07
CA CYS A 11 2.79 -29.50 -0.93
C CYS A 11 3.85 -30.19 -1.81
N THR A 12 5.07 -29.64 -1.91
CA THR A 12 6.13 -30.18 -2.78
C THR A 12 7.35 -30.70 -2.02
N GLY A 13 7.29 -30.71 -0.68
CA GLY A 13 8.41 -31.14 0.17
C GLY A 13 9.55 -30.12 0.25
N ALA A 14 9.29 -28.86 -0.12
CA ALA A 14 10.25 -27.78 0.03
C ALA A 14 10.32 -27.28 1.48
N VAL A 15 11.32 -26.43 1.75
CA VAL A 15 11.50 -25.78 3.06
C VAL A 15 10.93 -24.37 3.02
N LEU A 16 10.09 -24.04 4.00
CA LEU A 16 9.58 -22.68 4.19
C LEU A 16 10.47 -21.96 5.22
N HIS A 17 11.17 -20.91 4.79
CA HIS A 17 11.92 -20.03 5.68
C HIS A 17 11.01 -18.93 6.19
N LEU A 18 10.82 -18.86 7.51
CA LEU A 18 10.02 -17.82 8.14
C LEU A 18 10.95 -16.80 8.79
N PRO A 19 10.77 -15.49 8.55
CA PRO A 19 11.53 -14.48 9.25
C PRO A 19 11.24 -14.55 10.76
N PRO A 20 12.22 -14.21 11.63
CA PRO A 20 11.99 -14.11 13.06
C PRO A 20 10.80 -13.20 13.38
N ALA A 21 10.01 -13.54 14.39
CA ALA A 21 8.82 -12.76 14.78
C ALA A 21 9.13 -11.30 15.17
N SER A 22 10.39 -11.00 15.53
CA SER A 22 10.87 -9.64 15.80
C SER A 22 11.06 -8.80 14.53
N ILE A 23 11.18 -9.42 13.36
CA ILE A 23 11.28 -8.76 12.06
C ILE A 23 9.86 -8.61 11.50
N GLY A 24 9.15 -7.57 11.95
CA GLY A 24 7.85 -7.18 11.42
C GLY A 24 7.92 -6.61 10.00
N GLY A 25 6.75 -6.36 9.39
CA GLY A 25 6.66 -5.73 8.06
C GLY A 25 7.21 -4.31 8.02
N GLU A 26 7.38 -3.72 9.20
CA GLU A 26 8.04 -2.45 9.50
C GLU A 26 9.55 -2.58 9.76
N HIS A 27 10.22 -3.66 9.38
CA HIS A 27 11.69 -3.76 9.42
C HIS A 27 12.22 -4.22 8.05
N VAL A 28 11.86 -3.51 6.97
CA VAL A 28 12.15 -3.95 5.59
C VAL A 28 13.65 -4.15 5.34
N ASP A 29 14.52 -3.30 5.87
CA ASP A 29 15.95 -3.48 5.68
C ASP A 29 16.51 -4.70 6.42
N GLU A 30 16.09 -4.92 7.67
CA GLU A 30 16.45 -6.11 8.45
C GLU A 30 15.86 -7.38 7.83
N LEU A 31 14.65 -7.29 7.28
CA LEU A 31 14.00 -8.37 6.53
C LEU A 31 14.80 -8.72 5.28
N LEU A 32 15.25 -7.72 4.53
CA LEU A 32 16.05 -7.93 3.33
C LEU A 32 17.47 -8.43 3.67
N ASP A 33 18.05 -8.02 4.80
CA ASP A 33 19.32 -8.56 5.30
C ASP A 33 19.19 -10.04 5.67
N TRP A 34 18.18 -10.38 6.48
CA TRP A 34 17.85 -11.77 6.79
C TRP A 34 17.57 -12.59 5.53
N TRP A 35 16.81 -12.03 4.59
CA TRP A 35 16.45 -12.65 3.31
C TRP A 35 17.71 -12.97 2.50
N LEU A 36 18.69 -12.06 2.41
CA LEU A 36 19.98 -12.27 1.73
C LEU A 36 20.84 -13.38 2.36
N GLU A 37 20.60 -13.72 3.62
CA GLU A 37 21.30 -14.78 4.36
C GLU A 37 20.64 -16.15 4.20
N GLN A 38 19.36 -16.20 3.76
CA GLN A 38 18.64 -17.45 3.61
C GLN A 38 18.99 -18.16 2.27
N PRO A 39 19.03 -19.49 2.23
CA PRO A 39 19.29 -20.26 1.00
C PRO A 39 18.03 -20.38 0.12
N LEU A 40 17.38 -19.25 -0.19
CA LEU A 40 16.13 -19.22 -0.95
C LEU A 40 16.39 -19.53 -2.43
N GLN A 41 15.50 -20.34 -3.03
CA GLN A 41 15.46 -20.60 -4.47
C GLN A 41 14.29 -19.85 -5.14
N VAL A 42 13.19 -19.70 -4.42
CA VAL A 42 12.00 -18.94 -4.82
C VAL A 42 11.58 -18.08 -3.63
N SER A 43 11.19 -16.84 -3.88
CA SER A 43 10.67 -15.92 -2.87
C SER A 43 9.61 -15.03 -3.49
N PHE A 44 8.63 -14.60 -2.69
CA PHE A 44 7.75 -13.51 -3.06
C PHE A 44 8.09 -12.27 -2.24
N LEU A 45 8.11 -11.11 -2.89
CA LEU A 45 8.17 -9.81 -2.23
C LEU A 45 7.07 -8.91 -2.81
N PRO A 46 6.30 -8.19 -1.98
CA PRO A 46 5.45 -7.12 -2.48
C PRO A 46 6.27 -6.15 -3.34
N THR A 47 5.68 -5.68 -4.44
CA THR A 47 6.40 -4.87 -5.45
C THR A 47 7.31 -3.77 -4.85
N PRO A 48 6.87 -2.94 -3.87
CA PRO A 48 7.75 -1.90 -3.30
C PRO A 48 8.99 -2.45 -2.58
N VAL A 49 8.85 -3.59 -1.89
CA VAL A 49 9.96 -4.27 -1.20
C VAL A 49 10.90 -4.91 -2.20
N ALA A 50 10.35 -5.51 -3.26
CA ALA A 50 11.15 -6.06 -4.36
C ALA A 50 12.00 -4.97 -5.03
N GLU A 51 11.43 -3.80 -5.29
CA GLU A 51 12.18 -2.67 -5.84
C GLU A 51 13.33 -2.23 -4.93
N GLN A 52 13.13 -2.22 -3.61
CA GLN A 52 14.21 -1.93 -2.66
C GLN A 52 15.30 -3.01 -2.71
N ALA A 53 14.93 -4.30 -2.80
CA ALA A 53 15.88 -5.39 -2.95
C ALA A 53 16.70 -5.27 -4.25
N LEU A 54 16.04 -4.96 -5.38
CA LEU A 54 16.70 -4.78 -6.68
C LEU A 54 17.68 -3.59 -6.69
N ARG A 55 17.42 -2.55 -5.91
CA ARG A 55 18.32 -1.39 -5.74
C ARG A 55 19.56 -1.68 -4.89
N ARG A 56 19.59 -2.76 -4.09
CA ARG A 56 20.74 -3.07 -3.24
C ARG A 56 21.97 -3.46 -4.06
N ALA A 57 23.15 -3.10 -3.56
CA ALA A 57 24.41 -3.47 -4.19
C ALA A 57 24.58 -4.99 -4.26
N ARG A 58 24.35 -5.67 -3.12
CA ARG A 58 24.34 -7.13 -2.99
C ARG A 58 22.98 -7.69 -3.42
N GLN A 59 23.02 -8.59 -4.39
CA GLN A 59 21.86 -9.40 -4.82
C GLN A 59 21.85 -10.74 -4.10
N HIS A 60 20.70 -11.44 -4.13
CA HIS A 60 20.54 -12.70 -3.42
C HIS A 60 21.38 -13.82 -4.03
N PRO A 61 22.23 -14.51 -3.25
CA PRO A 61 23.26 -15.40 -3.80
C PRO A 61 22.71 -16.70 -4.40
N THR A 62 21.58 -17.21 -3.92
CA THR A 62 21.02 -18.51 -4.34
C THR A 62 19.66 -18.43 -5.04
N LEU A 63 19.09 -17.24 -5.16
CA LEU A 63 17.71 -17.08 -5.65
C LEU A 63 17.68 -17.41 -7.14
N ARG A 64 16.65 -18.13 -7.57
CA ARG A 64 16.41 -18.42 -8.99
C ARG A 64 15.23 -17.63 -9.53
N THR A 65 14.21 -17.44 -8.69
CA THR A 65 13.00 -16.72 -9.07
C THR A 65 12.52 -15.80 -7.95
N LEU A 66 12.36 -14.52 -8.27
CA LEU A 66 11.66 -13.56 -7.43
C LEU A 66 10.27 -13.31 -8.00
N LEU A 67 9.24 -13.67 -7.25
CA LEU A 67 7.86 -13.36 -7.53
C LEU A 67 7.53 -11.98 -6.97
N VAL A 68 6.95 -11.11 -7.79
CA VAL A 68 6.48 -9.78 -7.36
C VAL A 68 5.02 -9.60 -7.69
N GLY A 69 4.35 -8.68 -6.99
CA GLY A 69 2.96 -8.37 -7.23
C GLY A 69 2.38 -7.51 -6.12
N GLY A 70 1.11 -7.16 -6.28
CA GLY A 70 0.40 -6.31 -5.33
C GLY A 70 0.42 -4.83 -5.73
N ASP A 71 1.46 -4.33 -6.40
CA ASP A 71 1.55 -2.95 -6.90
C ASP A 71 2.14 -2.86 -8.32
N ARG A 72 2.06 -1.69 -8.95
CA ARG A 72 2.69 -1.39 -10.23
C ARG A 72 4.21 -1.38 -10.06
N LEU A 73 4.89 -2.32 -10.73
CA LEU A 73 6.34 -2.36 -10.78
C LEU A 73 6.87 -1.20 -11.62
N ARG A 74 7.91 -0.53 -11.15
CA ARG A 74 8.68 0.44 -11.96
C ARG A 74 9.73 -0.28 -12.79
N GLN A 75 10.17 0.36 -13.86
CA GLN A 75 11.21 -0.21 -14.73
C GLN A 75 12.48 -0.54 -13.94
N PHE A 76 13.11 -1.65 -14.28
CA PHE A 76 14.39 -2.08 -13.74
C PHE A 76 15.31 -2.44 -14.91
N ASP A 77 16.52 -1.88 -14.94
CA ASP A 77 17.44 -2.07 -16.07
C ASP A 77 18.62 -3.00 -15.74
N ARG A 78 18.90 -3.18 -14.45
CA ARG A 78 19.96 -4.07 -13.97
C ARG A 78 19.44 -5.50 -13.90
N ASP A 79 20.17 -6.43 -14.51
CA ASP A 79 19.95 -7.86 -14.30
C ASP A 79 20.24 -8.24 -12.83
N PRO A 80 19.24 -8.75 -12.08
CA PRO A 80 19.42 -9.12 -10.70
C PRO A 80 20.08 -10.50 -10.50
N GLY A 81 20.32 -11.26 -11.59
CA GLY A 81 20.90 -12.60 -11.54
C GLY A 81 19.90 -13.71 -11.25
N PHE A 82 18.60 -13.39 -11.25
CA PHE A 82 17.49 -14.32 -11.08
C PHE A 82 16.28 -13.90 -11.93
N ALA A 83 15.35 -14.81 -12.19
CA ALA A 83 14.13 -14.49 -12.92
C ALA A 83 13.19 -13.61 -12.09
N LEU A 84 12.83 -12.43 -12.60
CA LEU A 84 11.79 -11.59 -12.00
C LEU A 84 10.45 -11.92 -12.66
N VAL A 85 9.48 -12.35 -11.87
CA VAL A 85 8.15 -12.74 -12.38
C VAL A 85 7.10 -11.84 -11.76
N ASN A 86 6.43 -11.04 -12.59
CA ASN A 86 5.33 -10.20 -12.16
C ASN A 86 4.03 -10.98 -12.12
N ASN A 87 3.30 -10.85 -11.02
CA ASN A 87 2.06 -11.56 -10.74
C ASN A 87 0.97 -10.55 -10.44
N TYR A 88 -0.22 -10.83 -10.97
CA TYR A 88 -1.40 -10.04 -10.74
C TYR A 88 -2.56 -10.95 -10.40
N GLY A 89 -3.39 -10.52 -9.45
CA GLY A 89 -4.65 -11.15 -9.13
C GLY A 89 -5.34 -10.41 -7.99
N PRO A 90 -6.64 -10.15 -8.08
CA PRO A 90 -7.42 -9.72 -6.93
C PRO A 90 -7.64 -10.89 -5.95
N THR A 91 -7.95 -10.55 -4.69
CA THR A 91 -8.26 -11.53 -3.62
C THR A 91 -9.41 -12.45 -4.03
N GLU A 92 -10.39 -11.89 -4.73
CA GLU A 92 -11.60 -12.54 -5.22
C GLU A 92 -11.34 -13.65 -6.25
N THR A 93 -10.11 -13.74 -6.77
CA THR A 93 -9.68 -14.78 -7.71
C THR A 93 -8.48 -15.57 -7.17
N THR A 94 -8.33 -15.66 -5.84
CA THR A 94 -7.34 -16.50 -5.16
C THR A 94 -5.88 -16.16 -5.51
N VAL A 95 -5.42 -15.02 -4.99
CA VAL A 95 -4.02 -14.55 -5.01
C VAL A 95 -3.50 -14.12 -6.40
N VAL A 96 -3.37 -15.04 -7.36
CA VAL A 96 -2.73 -14.78 -8.65
C VAL A 96 -3.59 -15.36 -9.77
N ALA A 97 -3.95 -14.50 -10.72
CA ALA A 97 -4.69 -14.85 -11.93
C ALA A 97 -3.83 -14.81 -13.19
N THR A 98 -2.82 -13.92 -13.22
CA THR A 98 -1.88 -13.82 -14.33
C THR A 98 -0.46 -13.72 -13.82
N SER A 99 0.47 -14.29 -14.58
CA SER A 99 1.89 -14.32 -14.22
C SER A 99 2.75 -14.21 -15.48
N GLY A 100 3.87 -13.50 -15.40
CA GLY A 100 4.79 -13.35 -16.52
C GLY A 100 6.19 -12.94 -16.09
N GLN A 101 7.20 -13.59 -16.66
CA GLN A 101 8.60 -13.23 -16.45
C GLN A 101 8.92 -11.93 -17.19
N LEU A 102 9.58 -11.01 -16.48
CA LEU A 102 10.04 -9.74 -17.01
C LEU A 102 11.51 -9.79 -17.41
N GLN A 103 11.88 -8.95 -18.36
CA GLN A 103 13.26 -8.75 -18.78
C GLN A 103 13.75 -7.37 -18.29
N PRO A 104 15.03 -7.24 -17.87
CA PRO A 104 15.61 -5.93 -17.56
C PRO A 104 15.50 -4.99 -18.76
N GLY A 105 15.03 -3.76 -18.54
CA GLY A 105 14.77 -2.75 -19.58
C GLY A 105 13.64 -3.11 -20.55
N GLY A 106 12.93 -4.22 -20.33
CA GLY A 106 11.84 -4.68 -21.16
C GLY A 106 10.50 -4.04 -20.81
N ALA A 107 9.50 -4.30 -21.66
CA ALA A 107 8.12 -3.87 -21.40
C ALA A 107 7.57 -4.57 -20.13
N LEU A 108 6.88 -3.79 -19.30
CA LEU A 108 6.22 -4.30 -18.11
C LEU A 108 4.82 -4.80 -18.44
N HIS A 109 4.51 -6.02 -18.01
CA HIS A 109 3.20 -6.64 -18.20
C HIS A 109 2.79 -7.42 -16.95
N ILE A 110 1.50 -7.71 -16.82
CA ILE A 110 0.97 -8.62 -15.79
C ILE A 110 0.95 -10.09 -16.28
N GLY A 111 1.49 -10.35 -17.48
CA GLY A 111 1.74 -11.69 -17.98
C GLY A 111 0.52 -12.35 -18.62
N LYS A 112 0.42 -13.67 -18.46
CA LYS A 112 -0.61 -14.53 -19.06
C LYS A 112 -1.43 -15.24 -17.99
N PRO A 113 -2.65 -15.70 -18.29
CA PRO A 113 -3.46 -16.46 -17.33
C PRO A 113 -2.71 -17.68 -16.79
N THR A 114 -2.82 -17.91 -15.48
CA THR A 114 -2.28 -19.11 -14.83
C THR A 114 -3.14 -20.35 -15.17
N ALA A 115 -2.66 -21.54 -14.82
CA ALA A 115 -3.41 -22.77 -15.04
C ALA A 115 -4.82 -22.68 -14.40
N ASN A 116 -5.81 -23.31 -15.05
CA ASN A 116 -7.21 -23.33 -14.60
C ASN A 116 -7.89 -21.96 -14.46
N THR A 117 -7.28 -20.92 -15.05
CA THR A 117 -7.76 -19.54 -15.02
C THR A 117 -8.15 -19.11 -16.43
N ARG A 118 -9.24 -18.35 -16.53
CA ARG A 118 -9.65 -17.68 -17.77
C ARG A 118 -9.64 -16.18 -17.54
N VAL A 119 -9.22 -15.45 -18.55
CA VAL A 119 -9.19 -13.99 -18.53
C VAL A 119 -9.86 -13.47 -19.79
N TYR A 120 -10.74 -12.50 -19.60
CA TYR A 120 -11.40 -11.77 -20.66
C TYR A 120 -11.14 -10.28 -20.52
N VAL A 121 -11.01 -9.59 -21.65
CA VAL A 121 -10.94 -8.13 -21.70
C VAL A 121 -12.17 -7.69 -22.46
N LEU A 122 -13.11 -7.06 -21.76
CA LEU A 122 -14.46 -6.82 -22.25
C LEU A 122 -14.77 -5.32 -22.32
N ASP A 123 -15.66 -4.95 -23.24
CA ASP A 123 -16.25 -3.60 -23.29
C ASP A 123 -17.41 -3.44 -22.29
N GLU A 124 -18.04 -2.26 -22.30
CA GLU A 124 -19.18 -1.92 -21.44
C GLU A 124 -20.42 -2.80 -21.71
N GLN A 125 -20.53 -3.39 -22.91
CA GLN A 125 -21.58 -4.34 -23.28
C GLN A 125 -21.17 -5.80 -22.98
N ARG A 126 -20.06 -6.00 -22.27
CA ARG A 126 -19.45 -7.29 -21.92
C ARG A 126 -19.09 -8.15 -23.14
N GLN A 127 -18.73 -7.52 -24.26
CA GLN A 127 -18.21 -8.20 -25.45
C GLN A 127 -16.68 -8.18 -25.46
N PRO A 128 -16.01 -9.26 -25.93
CA PRO A 128 -14.55 -9.27 -26.04
C PRO A 128 -14.01 -8.19 -26.97
N VAL A 129 -13.03 -7.43 -26.50
CA VAL A 129 -12.37 -6.40 -27.32
C VAL A 129 -11.22 -7.00 -28.16
N PRO A 130 -10.86 -6.40 -29.31
CA PRO A 130 -9.69 -6.83 -30.09
C PRO A 130 -8.36 -6.69 -29.35
N VAL A 131 -7.33 -7.44 -29.79
CA VAL A 131 -5.95 -7.26 -29.32
C VAL A 131 -5.50 -5.82 -29.53
N GLY A 132 -4.84 -5.23 -28.53
CA GLY A 132 -4.41 -3.82 -28.56
C GLY A 132 -5.48 -2.81 -28.11
N VAL A 133 -6.72 -3.23 -27.88
CA VAL A 133 -7.78 -2.36 -27.35
C VAL A 133 -7.89 -2.52 -25.84
N THR A 134 -8.03 -1.39 -25.13
CA THR A 134 -8.25 -1.38 -23.68
C THR A 134 -9.70 -1.76 -23.36
N GLY A 135 -9.89 -2.64 -22.38
CA GLY A 135 -11.19 -2.98 -21.82
C GLY A 135 -11.09 -3.36 -20.34
N GLU A 136 -12.22 -3.68 -19.74
CA GLU A 136 -12.29 -4.14 -18.36
C GLU A 136 -11.89 -5.61 -18.25
N LEU A 137 -11.08 -5.93 -17.24
CA LEU A 137 -10.62 -7.27 -16.97
C LEU A 137 -11.66 -8.08 -16.20
N TYR A 138 -12.01 -9.25 -16.73
CA TYR A 138 -12.84 -10.26 -16.08
C TYR A 138 -12.07 -11.56 -15.93
N ILE A 139 -12.27 -12.24 -14.80
CA ILE A 139 -11.49 -13.43 -14.45
C ILE A 139 -12.44 -14.57 -14.10
N GLY A 140 -12.38 -15.64 -14.89
CA GLY A 140 -13.15 -16.87 -14.71
C GLY A 140 -12.26 -18.06 -14.31
N GLY A 141 -12.89 -19.22 -14.10
CA GLY A 141 -12.22 -20.48 -13.83
C GLY A 141 -12.23 -20.90 -12.36
N ALA A 142 -11.40 -21.88 -12.02
CA ALA A 142 -11.47 -22.59 -10.74
C ALA A 142 -11.12 -21.71 -9.52
N GLN A 143 -10.41 -20.61 -9.76
CA GLN A 143 -9.90 -19.73 -8.71
C GLN A 143 -10.89 -18.65 -8.24
N VAL A 144 -12.05 -18.52 -8.90
CA VAL A 144 -13.07 -17.52 -8.56
C VAL A 144 -13.66 -17.84 -7.18
N ALA A 145 -13.60 -16.88 -6.26
CA ALA A 145 -14.07 -17.04 -4.90
C ALA A 145 -15.58 -17.33 -4.82
N ARG A 146 -16.03 -17.83 -3.67
CA ARG A 146 -17.46 -18.07 -3.44
C ARG A 146 -18.28 -16.79 -3.45
N GLY A 147 -17.71 -15.68 -2.99
CA GLY A 147 -18.34 -14.38 -2.90
C GLY A 147 -17.89 -13.62 -1.65
N TYR A 148 -18.56 -12.52 -1.36
CA TYR A 148 -18.34 -11.73 -0.16
C TYR A 148 -19.19 -12.25 1.01
N PHE A 149 -18.56 -12.43 2.17
CA PHE A 149 -19.24 -12.94 3.36
C PHE A 149 -20.37 -12.00 3.80
N ASN A 150 -21.59 -12.53 3.96
CA ASN A 150 -22.81 -11.79 4.33
C ASN A 150 -23.12 -10.55 3.45
N ARG A 151 -22.69 -10.55 2.18
CA ARG A 151 -22.97 -9.47 1.21
C ARG A 151 -23.46 -10.06 -0.12
N PRO A 152 -24.68 -10.64 -0.17
CA PRO A 152 -25.18 -11.32 -1.37
C PRO A 152 -25.38 -10.37 -2.56
N GLU A 153 -25.83 -9.13 -2.31
CA GLU A 153 -26.03 -8.12 -3.37
C GLU A 153 -24.71 -7.75 -4.05
N LEU A 154 -23.69 -7.40 -3.26
CA LEU A 154 -22.35 -7.11 -3.79
C LEU A 154 -21.71 -8.35 -4.46
N THR A 155 -22.01 -9.54 -3.94
CA THR A 155 -21.57 -10.78 -4.58
C THR A 155 -22.21 -10.94 -5.96
N ALA A 156 -23.51 -10.73 -6.10
CA ALA A 156 -24.19 -10.81 -7.39
C ALA A 156 -23.72 -9.73 -8.38
N GLU A 157 -23.39 -8.54 -7.88
CA GLU A 157 -22.85 -7.45 -8.70
C GLU A 157 -21.47 -7.78 -9.29
N ARG A 158 -20.58 -8.34 -8.48
CA ARG A 158 -19.16 -8.55 -8.86
C ARG A 158 -18.84 -9.95 -9.38
N PHE A 159 -19.61 -10.97 -8.99
CA PHE A 159 -19.44 -12.36 -9.44
C PHE A 159 -20.59 -12.73 -10.38
N VAL A 160 -20.41 -12.40 -11.66
CA VAL A 160 -21.42 -12.56 -12.71
C VAL A 160 -21.27 -13.88 -13.44
N ASP A 161 -22.29 -14.30 -14.19
CA ASP A 161 -22.22 -15.49 -15.03
C ASP A 161 -21.16 -15.32 -16.13
N ASP A 162 -20.40 -16.39 -16.42
CA ASP A 162 -19.46 -16.44 -17.53
C ASP A 162 -20.19 -16.97 -18.78
N PRO A 163 -20.56 -16.10 -19.75
CA PRO A 163 -21.31 -16.53 -20.93
C PRO A 163 -20.45 -17.29 -21.95
N PHE A 164 -19.13 -17.28 -21.80
CA PHE A 164 -18.21 -17.85 -22.78
C PHE A 164 -17.84 -19.29 -22.44
N ASN A 165 -17.81 -19.63 -21.15
CA ASN A 165 -17.36 -20.94 -20.69
C ASN A 165 -18.20 -21.55 -19.57
N GLY A 166 -19.29 -20.89 -19.17
CA GLY A 166 -20.15 -21.32 -18.08
C GLY A 166 -19.50 -21.14 -16.70
N GLY A 167 -20.31 -21.24 -15.66
CA GLY A 167 -19.90 -20.90 -14.30
C GLY A 167 -19.92 -19.39 -14.07
N ARG A 168 -19.03 -18.90 -13.20
CA ARG A 168 -18.96 -17.48 -12.80
C ARG A 168 -17.62 -16.87 -13.18
N MET A 169 -17.63 -15.57 -13.46
CA MET A 169 -16.46 -14.73 -13.60
C MET A 169 -16.53 -13.53 -12.65
N TYR A 170 -15.37 -13.08 -12.17
CA TYR A 170 -15.24 -11.91 -11.32
C TYR A 170 -14.94 -10.67 -12.17
N ARG A 171 -15.73 -9.60 -11.94
CA ARG A 171 -15.54 -8.26 -12.52
C ARG A 171 -14.54 -7.47 -11.68
N THR A 172 -13.35 -7.22 -12.22
CA THR A 172 -12.23 -6.68 -11.42
C THR A 172 -12.26 -5.17 -11.20
N GLY A 173 -12.89 -4.41 -12.09
CA GLY A 173 -12.73 -2.96 -12.18
C GLY A 173 -11.37 -2.49 -12.72
N ASP A 174 -10.47 -3.41 -13.08
CA ASP A 174 -9.17 -3.07 -13.65
C ASP A 174 -9.27 -2.96 -15.18
N LEU A 175 -8.61 -1.94 -15.74
CA LEU A 175 -8.47 -1.73 -17.18
C LEU A 175 -7.16 -2.35 -17.66
N VAL A 176 -7.25 -3.17 -18.69
CA VAL A 176 -6.09 -3.85 -19.29
C VAL A 176 -6.18 -3.88 -20.81
N ARG A 177 -5.08 -4.29 -21.44
CA ARG A 177 -4.98 -4.47 -22.88
C ARG A 177 -4.18 -5.73 -23.21
N TRP A 178 -4.67 -6.53 -24.15
CA TRP A 178 -3.89 -7.63 -24.72
C TRP A 178 -2.78 -7.12 -25.64
N ASN A 179 -1.59 -7.67 -25.46
CA ASN A 179 -0.46 -7.52 -26.36
C ASN A 179 -0.47 -8.62 -27.43
N ALA A 180 0.24 -8.37 -28.53
CA ALA A 180 0.34 -9.33 -29.64
C ALA A 180 1.01 -10.65 -29.25
N ASP A 181 1.86 -10.64 -28.22
CA ASP A 181 2.51 -11.84 -27.67
C ASP A 181 1.63 -12.62 -26.68
N GLY A 182 0.40 -12.16 -26.46
CA GLY A 182 -0.57 -12.74 -25.53
C GLY A 182 -0.30 -12.41 -24.07
N THR A 183 0.53 -11.42 -23.75
CA THR A 183 0.63 -10.84 -22.39
C THR A 183 -0.40 -9.71 -22.21
N LEU A 184 -0.63 -9.28 -20.97
CA LEU A 184 -1.53 -8.20 -20.63
C LEU A 184 -0.79 -6.99 -20.06
N ASP A 185 -1.10 -5.81 -20.59
CA ASP A 185 -0.69 -4.54 -20.01
C ASP A 185 -1.76 -4.02 -19.06
N TYR A 186 -1.35 -3.66 -17.84
CA TYR A 186 -2.20 -2.98 -16.87
C TYR A 186 -2.29 -1.47 -17.16
N GLN A 187 -3.51 -0.95 -17.31
CA GLN A 187 -3.76 0.46 -17.67
C GLN A 187 -4.27 1.30 -16.49
N GLY A 188 -4.79 0.67 -15.43
CA GLY A 188 -5.33 1.36 -14.26
C GLY A 188 -6.65 0.76 -13.81
N ARG A 189 -7.49 1.57 -13.15
CA ARG A 189 -8.81 1.19 -12.67
C ARG A 189 -9.90 2.05 -13.30
N ASN A 190 -11.09 1.49 -13.42
CA ASN A 190 -12.30 2.19 -13.84
C ASN A 190 -13.15 2.69 -12.65
N ASP A 191 -12.74 2.37 -11.41
CA ASP A 191 -13.39 2.77 -10.17
C ASP A 191 -12.43 3.52 -9.23
N ASP A 192 -12.94 3.93 -8.06
CA ASP A 192 -12.23 4.76 -7.08
C ASP A 192 -11.29 3.94 -6.17
N GLN A 193 -11.06 2.65 -6.45
CA GLN A 193 -10.10 1.88 -5.66
C GLN A 193 -8.67 2.26 -6.02
N VAL A 194 -7.80 2.28 -5.02
CA VAL A 194 -6.38 2.64 -5.23
C VAL A 194 -5.48 1.64 -4.53
N LYS A 195 -4.25 1.52 -5.03
CA LYS A 195 -3.18 0.81 -4.36
C LYS A 195 -2.21 1.84 -3.80
N ILE A 196 -2.00 1.80 -2.49
CA ILE A 196 -1.02 2.63 -1.82
C ILE A 196 0.03 1.68 -1.26
N ARG A 197 1.23 1.69 -1.85
CA ARG A 197 2.39 0.91 -1.38
C ARG A 197 2.09 -0.58 -1.24
N GLY A 198 1.40 -1.16 -2.22
CA GLY A 198 1.03 -2.57 -2.27
C GLY A 198 -0.20 -2.97 -1.46
N VAL A 199 -0.84 -2.03 -0.75
CA VAL A 199 -2.09 -2.25 -0.02
C VAL A 199 -3.26 -1.73 -0.84
N ARG A 200 -4.28 -2.57 -1.02
CA ARG A 200 -5.55 -2.18 -1.66
C ARG A 200 -6.35 -1.34 -0.67
N VAL A 201 -6.68 -0.12 -1.07
CA VAL A 201 -7.44 0.85 -0.27
C VAL A 201 -8.74 1.17 -0.99
N GLU A 202 -9.83 1.02 -0.25
CA GLU A 202 -11.18 1.39 -0.68
C GLU A 202 -11.44 2.83 -0.23
N LEU A 203 -11.35 3.82 -1.13
CA LEU A 203 -11.51 5.23 -0.76
C LEU A 203 -12.87 5.51 -0.11
N GLY A 204 -13.92 4.82 -0.58
CA GLY A 204 -15.27 4.91 -0.01
C GLY A 204 -15.37 4.47 1.45
N GLU A 205 -14.49 3.57 1.93
CA GLU A 205 -14.43 3.20 3.35
C GLU A 205 -14.00 4.39 4.22
N ILE A 206 -12.99 5.13 3.73
CA ILE A 206 -12.46 6.32 4.42
C ILE A 206 -13.47 7.47 4.34
N GLU A 207 -14.13 7.65 3.19
CA GLU A 207 -15.22 8.63 3.02
C GLU A 207 -16.40 8.34 3.96
N ALA A 208 -16.78 7.07 4.11
CA ALA A 208 -17.84 6.67 5.03
C ALA A 208 -17.44 6.92 6.50
N ALA A 209 -16.19 6.61 6.87
CA ALA A 209 -15.66 6.87 8.20
C ALA A 209 -15.59 8.38 8.51
N LEU A 210 -15.24 9.21 7.53
CA LEU A 210 -15.28 10.67 7.61
C LEU A 210 -16.70 11.19 7.83
N LYS A 211 -17.66 10.73 7.02
CA LYS A 211 -19.08 11.11 7.15
C LYS A 211 -19.70 10.70 8.48
N ALA A 212 -19.17 9.66 9.13
CA ALA A 212 -19.62 9.23 10.45
C ALA A 212 -19.13 10.15 11.59
N GLN A 213 -18.19 11.07 11.34
CA GLN A 213 -17.66 11.97 12.36
C GLN A 213 -18.61 13.17 12.59
N PRO A 214 -18.79 13.62 13.84
CA PRO A 214 -19.62 14.78 14.14
C PRO A 214 -19.20 16.02 13.37
N GLY A 215 -20.18 16.73 12.78
CA GLY A 215 -19.95 17.98 12.06
C GLY A 215 -19.55 17.83 10.59
N ILE A 216 -19.24 16.63 10.10
CA ILE A 216 -18.97 16.39 8.66
C ILE A 216 -20.30 16.27 7.90
N ALA A 217 -20.44 17.02 6.80
CA ALA A 217 -21.61 16.96 5.91
C ALA A 217 -21.37 15.99 4.75
N ASP A 218 -20.28 16.23 4.00
CA ASP A 218 -19.85 15.38 2.91
C ASP A 218 -18.31 15.28 2.89
N ALA A 219 -17.79 14.21 2.30
CA ALA A 219 -16.36 13.93 2.25
C ALA A 219 -15.99 13.16 0.98
N VAL A 220 -14.83 13.51 0.42
CA VAL A 220 -14.23 12.87 -0.74
C VAL A 220 -12.77 12.59 -0.42
N VAL A 221 -12.30 11.40 -0.76
CA VAL A 221 -10.90 11.01 -0.55
C VAL A 221 -10.27 10.70 -1.89
N LEU A 222 -9.04 11.16 -2.12
CA LEU A 222 -8.25 10.84 -3.31
C LEU A 222 -6.80 10.58 -2.95
N VAL A 223 -6.09 9.95 -3.88
CA VAL A 223 -4.63 9.86 -3.85
C VAL A 223 -4.04 10.84 -4.84
N ARG A 224 -3.18 11.76 -4.37
CA ARG A 224 -2.32 12.63 -5.21
C ARG A 224 -0.88 12.44 -4.78
N ASP A 225 0.03 12.23 -5.73
CA ASP A 225 1.47 12.01 -5.48
C ASP A 225 1.75 10.95 -4.39
N GLU A 226 1.05 9.81 -4.46
CA GLU A 226 1.11 8.71 -3.47
C GLU A 226 0.65 9.09 -2.05
N ARG A 227 -0.01 10.25 -1.88
CA ARG A 227 -0.56 10.73 -0.61
C ARG A 227 -2.07 10.63 -0.60
N LEU A 228 -2.60 10.10 0.51
CA LEU A 228 -4.04 10.03 0.75
C LEU A 228 -4.52 11.38 1.31
N LEU A 229 -5.42 12.04 0.60
CA LEU A 229 -5.93 13.38 0.93
C LEU A 229 -7.45 13.34 1.05
N ALA A 230 -8.01 14.09 1.99
CA ALA A 230 -9.45 14.20 2.20
C ALA A 230 -9.94 15.62 2.04
N TRP A 231 -10.99 15.82 1.23
CA TRP A 231 -11.74 17.07 1.15
C TRP A 231 -13.09 16.86 1.82
N PHE A 232 -13.55 17.85 2.60
CA PHE A 232 -14.81 17.73 3.31
C PHE A 232 -15.55 19.05 3.42
N THR A 233 -16.88 18.96 3.56
CA THR A 233 -17.76 20.06 3.93
C THR A 233 -18.29 19.84 5.34
N GLU A 234 -18.62 20.90 6.06
CA GLU A 234 -19.03 20.83 7.46
C GLU A 234 -20.44 21.36 7.69
N THR A 235 -21.20 20.68 8.56
CA THR A 235 -22.49 21.15 9.10
C THR A 235 -22.33 21.97 10.38
N ALA A 236 -21.20 21.79 11.07
CA ALA A 236 -20.79 22.54 12.26
C ALA A 236 -19.26 22.60 12.29
N ALA A 237 -18.67 23.59 12.98
CA ALA A 237 -17.23 23.74 13.03
C ALA A 237 -16.53 22.46 13.50
N VAL A 238 -15.69 21.88 12.65
CA VAL A 238 -14.91 20.69 12.95
C VAL A 238 -13.50 21.07 13.40
N ASP A 239 -13.04 20.49 14.50
CA ASP A 239 -11.64 20.52 14.90
C ASP A 239 -10.88 19.36 14.23
N LEU A 240 -9.77 19.65 13.54
CA LEU A 240 -9.06 18.65 12.73
C LEU A 240 -8.36 17.60 13.59
N ASP A 241 -7.91 17.95 14.80
CA ASP A 241 -7.27 17.00 15.71
C ASP A 241 -8.29 16.00 16.25
N THR A 242 -9.46 16.49 16.65
CA THR A 242 -10.60 15.65 17.05
C THR A 242 -11.06 14.75 15.91
N LEU A 243 -11.15 15.26 14.68
CA LEU A 243 -11.50 14.49 13.49
C LEU A 243 -10.51 13.33 13.27
N ARG A 244 -9.21 13.63 13.33
CA ARG A 244 -8.14 12.64 13.15
C ARG A 244 -8.20 11.55 14.23
N GLN A 245 -8.40 11.92 15.50
CA GLN A 245 -8.56 10.96 16.60
C GLN A 245 -9.79 10.07 16.39
N GLY A 246 -10.91 10.65 15.93
CA GLY A 246 -12.13 9.91 15.63
C GLY A 246 -11.95 8.88 14.50
N LEU A 247 -11.16 9.21 13.47
CA LEU A 247 -10.81 8.28 12.40
C LEU A 247 -9.84 7.18 12.88
N GLN A 248 -8.85 7.51 13.71
CA GLN A 248 -7.91 6.53 14.26
C GLN A 248 -8.60 5.47 15.13
N ALA A 249 -9.76 5.78 15.69
CA ALA A 249 -10.56 4.82 16.46
C ALA A 249 -11.29 3.78 15.59
N SER A 250 -11.52 4.08 14.30
CA SER A 250 -12.32 3.24 13.39
C SER A 250 -11.55 2.69 12.20
N LEU A 251 -10.43 3.31 11.82
CA LEU A 251 -9.61 2.94 10.69
C LEU A 251 -8.18 2.57 11.12
N PRO A 252 -7.53 1.61 10.44
CA PRO A 252 -6.09 1.41 10.52
C PRO A 252 -5.32 2.69 10.20
N GLY A 253 -4.20 2.94 10.90
CA GLY A 253 -3.42 4.17 10.76
C GLY A 253 -2.96 4.51 9.33
N HIS A 254 -2.74 3.51 8.47
CA HIS A 254 -2.35 3.73 7.07
C HIS A 254 -3.50 4.17 6.15
N LEU A 255 -4.75 4.12 6.63
CA LEU A 255 -5.94 4.62 5.93
C LEU A 255 -6.34 6.03 6.39
N ILE A 256 -5.60 6.63 7.34
CA ILE A 256 -5.85 7.99 7.79
C ILE A 256 -5.28 8.97 6.75
N PRO A 257 -6.09 9.90 6.21
CA PRO A 257 -5.60 10.93 5.29
C PRO A 257 -4.47 11.76 5.90
N GLN A 258 -3.49 12.10 5.08
CA GLN A 258 -2.35 12.93 5.45
C GLN A 258 -2.73 14.40 5.58
N ALA A 259 -3.73 14.86 4.83
CA ALA A 259 -4.27 16.20 4.93
C ALA A 259 -5.80 16.23 4.80
N PHE A 260 -6.39 17.23 5.44
CA PHE A 260 -7.82 17.48 5.46
C PHE A 260 -8.08 18.90 4.94
N ILE A 261 -8.78 19.01 3.81
CA ILE A 261 -9.04 20.25 3.12
C ILE A 261 -10.53 20.58 3.29
N ARG A 262 -10.81 21.65 4.04
CA ARG A 262 -12.18 22.13 4.22
C ARG A 262 -12.64 22.89 3.00
N LEU A 263 -13.85 22.57 2.52
CA LEU A 263 -14.51 23.26 1.42
C LEU A 263 -15.84 23.85 1.89
N SER A 264 -16.25 24.97 1.27
CA SER A 264 -17.61 25.49 1.41
C SER A 264 -18.63 24.58 0.73
N GLU A 265 -18.26 24.01 -0.41
CA GLU A 265 -19.07 23.07 -1.19
C GLU A 265 -18.17 22.12 -2.00
N LEU A 266 -18.66 20.92 -2.30
CA LEU A 266 -17.97 20.01 -3.21
C LEU A 266 -18.14 20.48 -4.66
N PRO A 267 -17.07 20.54 -5.47
CA PRO A 267 -17.18 20.94 -6.86
C PRO A 267 -17.98 19.90 -7.64
N LEU A 268 -19.00 20.36 -8.37
CA LEU A 268 -19.84 19.52 -9.22
C LEU A 268 -19.65 19.89 -10.69
N THR A 269 -19.68 18.88 -11.56
CA THR A 269 -19.82 19.02 -13.00
C THR A 269 -21.17 19.66 -13.38
N SER A 270 -21.32 20.11 -14.62
CA SER A 270 -22.58 20.60 -15.18
C SER A 270 -23.75 19.60 -15.11
N HIS A 271 -23.45 18.32 -14.88
CA HIS A 271 -24.44 17.25 -14.69
C HIS A 271 -24.71 16.91 -13.22
N GLY A 272 -24.21 17.71 -12.26
CA GLY A 272 -24.43 17.50 -10.83
C GLY A 272 -23.63 16.35 -10.21
N LYS A 273 -22.68 15.76 -10.93
CA LYS A 273 -21.74 14.76 -10.39
C LYS A 273 -20.50 15.45 -9.83
N LEU A 274 -19.88 14.89 -8.80
CA LEU A 274 -18.60 15.36 -8.25
C LEU A 274 -17.52 15.51 -9.34
N ASP A 275 -16.88 16.68 -9.39
CA ASP A 275 -15.72 16.95 -10.25
C ASP A 275 -14.42 16.83 -9.45
N ARG A 276 -13.85 15.61 -9.46
CA ARG A 276 -12.61 15.29 -8.75
C ARG A 276 -11.38 16.07 -9.27
N LYS A 277 -11.42 16.52 -10.52
CA LYS A 277 -10.31 17.30 -11.12
C LYS A 277 -10.35 18.76 -10.67
N ALA A 278 -11.53 19.26 -10.33
CA ALA A 278 -11.72 20.62 -9.83
C ALA A 278 -11.45 20.75 -8.31
N LEU A 279 -11.17 19.65 -7.60
CA LEU A 279 -10.79 19.71 -6.19
C LEU A 279 -9.45 20.45 -6.03
N PRO A 280 -9.39 21.48 -5.17
CA PRO A 280 -8.21 22.31 -5.02
C PRO A 280 -7.05 21.48 -4.48
N ASP A 281 -5.84 21.80 -4.96
CA ASP A 281 -4.64 21.27 -4.33
C ASP A 281 -4.53 21.77 -2.89
N PRO A 282 -4.04 20.92 -1.96
CA PRO A 282 -3.82 21.35 -0.59
C PRO A 282 -2.79 22.47 -0.54
N ASP A 283 -3.05 23.48 0.28
CA ASP A 283 -2.07 24.54 0.57
C ASP A 283 -0.79 23.88 1.11
N PRO A 284 0.41 24.20 0.57
CA PRO A 284 1.67 23.76 1.16
C PRO A 284 1.78 24.04 2.66
N ALA A 285 1.13 25.09 3.16
CA ALA A 285 1.06 25.40 4.59
C ALA A 285 0.05 24.56 5.37
N ALA A 286 -0.93 23.94 4.70
CA ALA A 286 -1.82 22.92 5.28
C ALA A 286 -1.22 21.50 5.19
N LEU A 287 -0.20 21.33 4.34
CA LEU A 287 0.63 20.11 4.24
C LEU A 287 1.83 20.16 5.17
N ALA A 288 2.40 21.34 5.40
CA ALA A 288 3.34 21.59 6.48
C ALA A 288 2.54 21.51 7.79
N GLY A 289 3.07 20.80 8.78
CA GLY A 289 2.45 20.70 10.10
C GLY A 289 2.21 22.07 10.75
N GLN A 290 1.63 22.04 11.95
CA GLN A 290 1.45 23.23 12.80
C GLN A 290 2.66 24.18 12.74
N ALA A 291 2.43 25.50 12.87
CA ALA A 291 3.48 26.52 12.83
C ALA A 291 4.74 26.07 13.60
N TYR A 292 5.92 26.18 12.98
CA TYR A 292 7.16 25.64 13.52
C TYR A 292 7.39 26.09 14.97
N VAL A 293 7.46 25.11 15.87
CA VAL A 293 7.89 25.29 17.25
C VAL A 293 9.16 24.47 17.45
N ALA A 294 10.23 25.11 17.91
CA ALA A 294 11.51 24.44 18.08
C ALA A 294 11.42 23.26 19.08
N PRO A 295 12.14 22.15 18.83
CA PRO A 295 12.30 21.07 19.80
C PRO A 295 12.87 21.61 21.12
N ILE A 296 12.41 21.03 22.24
CA ILE A 296 12.82 21.43 23.59
C ILE A 296 13.69 20.32 24.20
N GLY A 297 14.96 20.66 24.42
CA GLY A 297 15.92 19.80 25.12
C GLY A 297 16.54 18.73 24.21
N ALA A 298 17.62 18.12 24.71
CA ALA A 298 18.49 17.26 23.92
C ALA A 298 17.78 16.08 23.23
N THR A 299 16.75 15.52 23.86
CA THR A 299 15.97 14.41 23.28
C THR A 299 15.16 14.87 22.06
N GLU A 300 14.34 15.91 22.19
CA GLU A 300 13.52 16.41 21.06
C GLU A 300 14.43 16.93 19.94
N GLU A 301 15.55 17.57 20.26
CA GLU A 301 16.53 18.08 19.29
C GLU A 301 17.16 16.96 18.46
N ALA A 302 17.62 15.89 19.12
CA ALA A 302 18.18 14.72 18.44
C ALA A 302 17.12 14.00 17.58
N MET A 303 15.89 13.86 18.10
CA MET A 303 14.79 13.25 17.35
C MET A 303 14.44 14.05 16.11
N SER A 304 14.27 15.37 16.23
CA SER A 304 13.96 16.29 15.13
C SER A 304 15.02 16.21 14.02
N ALA A 305 16.31 16.19 14.38
CA ALA A 305 17.40 16.07 13.41
C ALA A 305 17.35 14.74 12.61
N ILE A 306 17.10 13.62 13.29
CA ILE A 306 16.99 12.30 12.64
C ILE A 306 15.74 12.26 11.75
N TRP A 307 14.64 12.86 12.20
CA TRP A 307 13.42 13.00 11.42
C TRP A 307 13.65 13.76 10.11
N ALA A 308 14.32 14.91 10.18
CA ALA A 308 14.65 15.74 9.05
C ALA A 308 15.50 14.98 8.02
N GLU A 309 16.49 14.21 8.50
CA GLU A 309 17.36 13.39 7.64
C GLU A 309 16.60 12.25 6.94
N VAL A 310 15.70 11.57 7.65
CA VAL A 310 14.90 10.46 7.10
C VAL A 310 13.88 10.96 6.08
N LEU A 311 13.27 12.12 6.35
CA LEU A 311 12.28 12.72 5.46
C LEU A 311 12.92 13.50 4.30
N GLY A 312 14.21 13.84 4.40
CA GLY A 312 14.90 14.67 3.42
C GLY A 312 14.41 16.12 3.42
N ILE A 313 14.04 16.67 4.58
CA ILE A 313 13.57 18.05 4.73
C ILE A 313 14.51 18.86 5.62
N GLU A 314 14.49 20.20 5.49
CA GLU A 314 15.45 21.06 6.20
C GLU A 314 15.19 21.17 7.70
N GLN A 315 13.92 21.17 8.13
CA GLN A 315 13.55 21.49 9.50
C GLN A 315 12.28 20.74 9.93
N VAL A 316 12.28 20.24 11.17
CA VAL A 316 11.16 19.53 11.81
C VAL A 316 10.88 20.17 13.17
N GLY A 317 9.69 20.72 13.33
CA GLY A 317 9.17 21.24 14.59
C GLY A 317 8.76 20.16 15.58
N ARG A 318 8.65 20.53 16.86
CA ARG A 318 8.32 19.58 17.93
C ARG A 318 6.91 18.97 17.82
N HIS A 319 6.00 19.70 17.18
CA HIS A 319 4.62 19.29 16.97
C HIS A 319 4.39 18.74 15.56
N ASP A 320 5.43 18.68 14.73
CA ASP A 320 5.31 18.14 13.39
C ASP A 320 5.06 16.65 13.46
N ASN A 321 4.04 16.21 12.74
CA ASN A 321 3.67 14.82 12.63
C ASN A 321 4.48 14.18 11.51
N PHE A 322 5.14 13.06 11.82
CA PHE A 322 5.94 12.31 10.86
C PHE A 322 5.21 12.02 9.55
N PHE A 323 3.97 11.55 9.65
CA PHE A 323 3.21 11.08 8.50
C PHE A 323 2.67 12.24 7.66
N GLU A 324 2.41 13.39 8.29
CA GLU A 324 2.00 14.62 7.60
C GLU A 324 3.17 15.19 6.79
N LEU A 325 4.39 15.10 7.32
CA LEU A 325 5.61 15.49 6.62
C LEU A 325 6.04 14.52 5.49
N GLY A 326 5.16 13.60 5.09
CA GLY A 326 5.44 12.60 4.04
C GLY A 326 6.09 11.31 4.55
N GLY A 327 6.25 11.17 5.87
CA GLY A 327 6.64 9.92 6.51
C GLY A 327 5.65 8.80 6.24
N HIS A 328 6.15 7.58 6.20
CA HIS A 328 5.34 6.41 5.94
C HIS A 328 5.94 5.17 6.56
N SER A 329 5.24 4.03 6.54
CA SER A 329 5.69 2.81 7.21
C SER A 329 7.15 2.48 6.91
N LEU A 330 7.60 2.52 5.64
CA LEU A 330 9.02 2.31 5.29
C LEU A 330 9.97 3.37 5.89
N LEU A 331 9.62 4.66 5.85
CA LEU A 331 10.43 5.69 6.50
C LEU A 331 10.36 5.57 8.04
N ALA A 332 9.24 5.11 8.60
CA ALA A 332 9.02 4.90 10.03
C ALA A 332 10.03 3.88 10.56
N VAL A 333 10.30 2.85 9.76
CA VAL A 333 11.37 1.87 9.98
C VAL A 333 12.73 2.55 10.06
N SER A 334 13.06 3.33 9.03
CA SER A 334 14.35 4.01 8.95
C SER A 334 14.52 4.98 10.12
N LEU A 335 13.45 5.67 10.51
CA LEU A 335 13.41 6.58 11.63
C LEU A 335 13.67 5.84 12.94
N THR A 336 12.93 4.79 13.26
CA THR A 336 13.09 4.05 14.53
C THR A 336 14.45 3.35 14.62
N ALA A 337 14.99 2.85 13.51
CA ALA A 337 16.33 2.28 13.45
C ALA A 337 17.42 3.32 13.78
N ARG A 338 17.33 4.52 13.19
CA ARG A 338 18.28 5.61 13.47
C ARG A 338 18.12 6.18 14.88
N LEU A 339 16.88 6.32 15.36
CA LEU A 339 16.61 6.68 16.76
C LEU A 339 17.28 5.69 17.72
N ARG A 340 17.17 4.38 17.45
CA ARG A 340 17.82 3.34 18.25
C ARG A 340 19.35 3.47 18.24
N GLN A 341 19.95 3.76 17.08
CA GLN A 341 21.40 4.01 16.98
C GLN A 341 21.85 5.24 17.78
N ALA A 342 20.98 6.24 17.92
CA ALA A 342 21.20 7.41 18.76
C ALA A 342 20.88 7.19 20.25
N GLY A 343 20.56 5.95 20.67
CA GLY A 343 20.22 5.63 22.05
C GLY A 343 18.77 5.94 22.44
N LEU A 344 17.92 6.32 21.49
CA LEU A 344 16.51 6.68 21.69
C LEU A 344 15.64 5.47 21.33
N GLN A 345 15.17 4.74 22.33
CA GLN A 345 14.37 3.53 22.11
C GLN A 345 12.91 3.85 21.82
N ALA A 346 12.58 4.09 20.55
CA ALA A 346 11.21 4.15 20.06
C ALA A 346 10.89 2.91 19.22
N ASP A 347 9.71 2.32 19.42
CA ASP A 347 9.17 1.32 18.50
C ASP A 347 8.18 1.97 17.51
N VAL A 348 7.97 1.32 16.38
CA VAL A 348 7.10 1.81 15.30
C VAL A 348 5.66 1.94 15.80
N ARG A 349 5.19 1.01 16.65
CA ARG A 349 3.85 1.06 17.25
C ARG A 349 3.63 2.36 18.03
N THR A 350 4.62 2.77 18.81
CA THR A 350 4.59 4.00 19.60
C THR A 350 4.63 5.21 18.70
N LEU A 351 5.43 5.21 17.63
CA LEU A 351 5.43 6.28 16.62
C LEU A 351 4.07 6.43 15.93
N PHE A 352 3.37 5.33 15.60
CA PHE A 352 2.02 5.40 15.04
C PHE A 352 0.98 5.95 16.03
N GLY A 353 1.16 5.67 17.33
CA GLY A 353 0.28 6.21 18.38
C GLY A 353 0.63 7.64 18.80
N GLN A 354 1.90 8.04 18.67
CA GLN A 354 2.45 9.33 19.10
C GLN A 354 3.36 9.88 17.98
N PRO A 355 2.78 10.39 16.88
CA PRO A 355 3.52 10.64 15.64
C PRO A 355 4.28 11.97 15.61
N THR A 356 4.25 12.76 16.69
CA THR A 356 4.98 14.03 16.80
C THR A 356 6.25 13.88 17.62
N VAL A 357 7.25 14.72 17.37
CA VAL A 357 8.52 14.71 18.11
C VAL A 357 8.29 14.81 19.61
N ALA A 358 7.49 15.77 20.06
CA ALA A 358 7.21 15.99 21.48
C ALA A 358 6.46 14.81 22.11
N ALA A 359 5.46 14.26 21.41
CA ALA A 359 4.66 13.15 21.93
C ALA A 359 5.50 11.86 22.01
N LEU A 360 6.31 11.58 21.00
CA LEU A 360 7.19 10.41 21.00
C LEU A 360 8.29 10.55 22.05
N ALA A 361 8.91 11.73 22.17
CA ALA A 361 9.92 12.00 23.19
C ALA A 361 9.38 11.81 24.61
N ALA A 362 8.12 12.16 24.87
CA ALA A 362 7.48 11.95 26.18
C ALA A 362 7.35 10.46 26.56
N THR A 363 7.26 9.56 25.58
CA THR A 363 7.19 8.11 25.86
C THR A 363 8.53 7.50 26.24
N LEU A 364 9.65 8.08 25.79
CA LEU A 364 11.01 7.58 26.03
C LEU A 364 11.41 7.64 27.51
N GLY A 365 10.81 8.54 28.29
CA GLY A 365 11.06 8.66 29.74
C GLY A 365 10.45 7.53 30.60
N HIS A 366 9.64 6.64 30.01
CA HIS A 366 8.88 5.61 30.73
C HIS A 366 9.34 4.16 30.41
N GLY A 367 10.36 3.99 29.56
CA GLY A 367 10.91 2.68 29.20
C GLY A 367 11.80 2.10 30.30
N ARG A 368 11.24 1.26 31.17
CA ARG A 368 12.00 0.48 32.17
C ARG A 368 12.99 -0.44 31.44
N GLN A 369 14.28 -0.18 31.56
CA GLN A 369 15.34 -1.08 31.11
C GLN A 369 15.12 -2.46 31.77
N VAL A 370 14.79 -3.47 30.96
CA VAL A 370 14.88 -4.86 31.38
C VAL A 370 16.33 -5.28 31.21
N GLU A 371 17.11 -5.18 32.29
CA GLU A 371 18.41 -5.83 32.36
C GLU A 371 18.21 -7.34 32.27
N VAL A 372 18.66 -7.94 31.16
CA VAL A 372 18.73 -9.39 31.00
C VAL A 372 20.03 -9.86 31.69
N PRO A 373 19.96 -10.71 32.73
CA PRO A 373 21.17 -11.19 33.41
C PRO A 373 22.01 -12.05 32.47
N ALA A 374 23.34 -11.99 32.63
CA ALA A 374 24.26 -12.84 31.88
C ALA A 374 24.01 -14.32 32.19
N ASN A 375 23.85 -15.12 31.12
CA ASN A 375 23.74 -16.57 31.22
C ASN A 375 24.98 -17.15 31.92
N ARG A 376 24.77 -17.83 33.05
CA ARG A 376 25.77 -18.69 33.71
C ARG A 376 25.56 -20.14 33.34
#